data_AF-A0A957DW86-F1
#
_entry.id   AF-A0A957DW86-F1
#
_cell.length_a   1.000
_cell.length_b   1.000
_cell.length_c   1.000
_cell.angle_alpha   90.00
_cell.angle_beta   90.00
_cell.angle_gamma   90.00
#
_symmetry.space_group_name_H-M   'P 1'
#
loop_
_entity.id
_entity.type
_entity.pdbx_description
1 polymer ?
#
loop_
_entity_poly.entity_id
_entity_poly.type
_entity_poly.pdbx_seq_one_letter_code
_entity_poly.pdbx_strand_id
1 'polypeptide(L)'
;TLGAGGTIVGSLDSGAGGSMSATFPIPDGLKANAQIAIRLDSPQGYYSYNWFYNNTTGTVVTPGNPGPIYTGIPTFKITAVTEGKDVTIETNNFPANMSFNVTMGKMYTRGIGGLSVGTLNSGNGGTLTATFEIPAELVNDNRISIRAQTAHANPFYAYNWFYNNSTDVDNNNSDSGNSNSGNGTGGATAVYTGIPTFTVCTVSKDSEVTILTKNFP
;
A
#
# COMPACT_ATOMS: atom_id res chain seq x y z
N THR A 1 -0.25 -14.01 -26.99
CA THR A 1 -1.72 -14.12 -26.88
C THR A 1 -2.18 -13.09 -25.84
N LEU A 2 -3.38 -12.49 -25.92
CA LEU A 2 -3.83 -11.46 -24.97
C LEU A 2 -4.52 -12.07 -23.72
N GLY A 3 -4.14 -13.29 -23.34
CA GLY A 3 -4.81 -14.08 -22.29
C GLY A 3 -6.23 -14.57 -22.63
N ALA A 4 -6.80 -14.18 -23.78
CA ALA A 4 -8.14 -14.60 -24.22
C ALA A 4 -8.22 -16.13 -24.41
N GLY A 5 -9.20 -16.77 -23.76
CA GLY A 5 -9.38 -18.23 -23.81
C GLY A 5 -8.30 -19.02 -23.05
N GLY A 6 -7.54 -18.36 -22.17
CA GLY A 6 -6.51 -19.01 -21.34
C GLY A 6 -7.09 -19.75 -20.13
N THR A 7 -6.20 -20.39 -19.35
CA THR A 7 -6.56 -21.06 -18.09
C THR A 7 -7.03 -20.04 -17.04
N ILE A 8 -8.18 -20.29 -16.42
CA ILE A 8 -8.67 -19.50 -15.29
C ILE A 8 -7.83 -19.86 -14.05
N VAL A 9 -7.14 -18.86 -13.50
CA VAL A 9 -6.23 -19.01 -12.33
C VAL A 9 -6.80 -18.43 -11.04
N GLY A 10 -7.97 -17.80 -11.12
CA GLY A 10 -8.66 -17.22 -9.98
C GLY A 10 -9.80 -16.31 -10.42
N SER A 11 -10.55 -15.84 -9.43
CA SER A 11 -11.58 -14.81 -9.57
C SER A 11 -11.32 -13.69 -8.59
N LEU A 12 -11.70 -12.47 -8.96
CA LEU A 12 -11.56 -11.27 -8.17
C LEU A 12 -12.93 -10.60 -8.08
N ASP A 13 -13.38 -10.27 -6.87
CA ASP A 13 -14.52 -9.38 -6.68
C ASP A 13 -13.98 -7.96 -6.40
N SER A 14 -14.22 -7.04 -7.32
CA SER A 14 -13.85 -5.62 -7.21
C SER A 14 -14.80 -4.81 -6.33
N GLY A 15 -15.90 -5.39 -5.84
CA GLY A 15 -16.89 -4.68 -5.04
C GLY A 15 -17.47 -3.48 -5.79
N ALA A 16 -17.24 -2.26 -5.31
CA ALA A 16 -17.77 -1.03 -5.92
C ALA A 16 -16.80 -0.31 -6.90
N GLY A 17 -15.66 -0.91 -7.30
CA GLY A 17 -14.59 -0.25 -8.08
C GLY A 17 -13.16 -0.37 -7.51
N GLY A 18 -12.17 0.42 -7.94
CA GLY A 18 -10.96 0.70 -7.13
C GLY A 18 -9.61 0.04 -7.47
N SER A 19 -8.61 0.24 -6.59
CA SER A 19 -7.28 -0.39 -6.68
C SER A 19 -7.09 -1.49 -5.63
N MET A 20 -6.80 -2.72 -6.06
CA MET A 20 -6.60 -3.88 -5.16
C MET A 20 -5.42 -4.74 -5.60
N SER A 21 -4.67 -5.27 -4.62
CA SER A 21 -3.59 -6.23 -4.88
C SER A 21 -4.16 -7.65 -4.92
N ALA A 22 -3.75 -8.44 -5.91
CA ALA A 22 -4.13 -9.84 -6.04
C ALA A 22 -2.96 -10.67 -6.58
N THR A 23 -2.75 -11.87 -6.04
CA THR A 23 -1.75 -12.81 -6.53
C THR A 23 -2.42 -14.03 -7.16
N PHE A 24 -1.91 -14.43 -8.32
CA PHE A 24 -2.43 -15.56 -9.08
C PHE A 24 -1.31 -16.57 -9.36
N PRO A 25 -1.56 -17.87 -9.20
CA PRO A 25 -0.59 -18.90 -9.56
C PRO A 25 -0.35 -18.91 -11.07
N ILE A 26 0.87 -19.22 -11.48
CA ILE A 26 1.20 -19.53 -12.88
C ILE A 26 0.76 -20.98 -13.15
N PRO A 27 -0.15 -21.24 -14.12
CA PRO A 27 -0.57 -22.59 -14.49
C PRO A 27 0.61 -23.46 -14.91
N ASP A 28 0.55 -24.75 -14.61
CA ASP A 28 1.61 -25.71 -14.97
C ASP A 28 1.99 -25.67 -16.46
N GLY A 29 0.99 -25.54 -17.35
CA GLY A 29 1.21 -25.45 -18.80
C GLY A 29 1.86 -24.15 -19.29
N LEU A 30 2.01 -23.15 -18.42
CA LEU A 30 2.66 -21.88 -18.70
C LEU A 30 3.99 -21.70 -17.96
N LYS A 31 4.33 -22.62 -17.05
CA LYS A 31 5.67 -22.67 -16.43
C LYS A 31 6.72 -22.87 -17.52
N ALA A 32 7.92 -22.37 -17.28
CA ALA A 32 9.05 -22.29 -18.22
C ALA A 32 8.87 -21.36 -19.45
N ASN A 33 7.66 -20.84 -19.72
CA ASN A 33 7.50 -19.81 -20.75
C ASN A 33 8.16 -18.52 -20.29
N ALA A 34 8.98 -17.89 -21.14
CA ALA A 34 9.70 -16.66 -20.80
C ALA A 34 8.78 -15.44 -20.61
N GLN A 35 7.63 -15.42 -21.27
CA GLN A 35 6.64 -14.36 -21.21
C GLN A 35 5.24 -14.97 -21.06
N ILE A 36 4.43 -14.37 -20.19
CA ILE A 36 3.08 -14.83 -19.90
C ILE A 36 2.15 -13.62 -19.97
N ALA A 37 1.01 -13.79 -20.63
CA ALA A 37 -0.07 -12.80 -20.62
C ALA A 37 -1.06 -13.15 -19.51
N ILE A 38 -1.50 -12.13 -18.77
CA ILE A 38 -2.58 -12.22 -17.80
C ILE A 38 -3.69 -11.26 -18.22
N ARG A 39 -4.94 -11.72 -18.08
CA ARG A 39 -6.14 -10.98 -18.46
C ARG A 39 -7.16 -11.11 -17.34
N LEU A 40 -7.82 -10.00 -17.04
CA LEU A 40 -8.95 -9.94 -16.12
C LEU A 40 -10.18 -9.59 -16.95
N ASP A 41 -11.21 -10.42 -16.84
CA ASP A 41 -12.51 -10.28 -17.50
C ASP A 41 -13.61 -10.08 -16.45
N SER A 42 -14.48 -9.10 -16.67
CA SER A 42 -15.68 -8.85 -15.86
C SER A 42 -16.91 -9.43 -16.57
N PRO A 43 -17.89 -9.99 -15.83
CA PRO A 43 -19.19 -10.40 -16.37
C PRO A 43 -19.94 -9.27 -17.10
N GLN A 44 -19.60 -8.02 -16.79
CA GLN A 44 -20.18 -6.82 -17.41
C GLN A 44 -19.52 -6.46 -18.76
N GLY A 45 -18.60 -7.28 -19.26
CA GLY A 45 -17.95 -7.12 -20.58
C GLY A 45 -16.67 -6.27 -20.57
N TYR A 46 -16.27 -5.75 -19.40
CA TYR A 46 -15.02 -5.03 -19.22
C TYR A 46 -13.84 -5.99 -19.10
N TYR A 47 -12.71 -5.63 -19.69
CA TYR A 47 -11.49 -6.40 -19.53
C TYR A 47 -10.26 -5.50 -19.51
N SER A 48 -9.20 -5.98 -18.89
CA SER A 48 -7.86 -5.51 -19.23
C SER A 48 -6.89 -6.67 -19.22
N TYR A 49 -5.77 -6.48 -19.91
CA TYR A 49 -4.73 -7.49 -20.02
C TYR A 49 -3.38 -6.81 -19.96
N ASN A 50 -2.38 -7.57 -19.57
CA ASN A 50 -0.99 -7.17 -19.59
C ASN A 50 -0.13 -8.42 -19.79
N TRP A 51 1.16 -8.22 -20.01
CA TRP A 51 2.12 -9.32 -20.08
C TRP A 51 3.24 -9.07 -19.07
N PHE A 52 3.86 -10.16 -18.64
CA PHE A 52 5.02 -10.11 -17.76
C PHE A 52 6.08 -11.13 -18.20
N TYR A 53 7.33 -10.83 -17.89
CA TYR A 53 8.41 -11.81 -17.97
C TYR A 53 8.29 -12.76 -16.79
N ASN A 54 8.35 -14.06 -17.06
CA ASN A 54 8.35 -15.09 -16.02
C ASN A 54 9.74 -15.23 -15.39
N ASN A 55 10.15 -14.19 -14.67
CA ASN A 55 11.39 -14.13 -13.92
C ASN A 55 11.12 -13.59 -12.52
N THR A 56 11.89 -14.02 -11.53
CA THR A 56 11.68 -13.58 -10.16
C THR A 56 12.02 -12.09 -10.02
N THR A 57 11.06 -11.30 -9.55
CA THR A 57 11.16 -9.85 -9.37
C THR A 57 10.67 -9.45 -7.97
N GLY A 58 11.53 -8.77 -7.20
CA GLY A 58 11.19 -8.26 -5.87
C GLY A 58 10.90 -9.33 -4.81
N THR A 59 10.76 -8.91 -3.56
CA THR A 59 10.43 -9.80 -2.43
C THR A 59 8.94 -10.13 -2.44
N VAL A 60 8.62 -11.42 -2.30
CA VAL A 60 7.25 -11.97 -2.24
C VAL A 60 6.45 -11.28 -1.12
N VAL A 61 5.31 -10.68 -1.45
CA VAL A 61 4.31 -10.22 -0.47
C VAL A 61 3.11 -11.16 -0.50
N THR A 62 2.81 -11.80 0.63
CA THR A 62 1.66 -12.68 0.80
C THR A 62 0.35 -11.86 0.72
N PRO A 63 -0.67 -12.26 -0.06
CA PRO A 63 -1.92 -11.48 -0.20
C PRO A 63 -2.79 -11.53 1.06
N GLY A 64 -3.28 -10.37 1.51
CA GLY A 64 -4.36 -10.25 2.50
C GLY A 64 -5.73 -10.05 1.84
N ASN A 65 -6.75 -10.68 2.43
CA ASN A 65 -8.19 -10.74 2.11
C ASN A 65 -8.83 -9.48 1.43
N PRO A 66 -9.78 -9.62 0.47
CA PRO A 66 -10.43 -8.51 -0.25
C PRO A 66 -10.95 -7.41 0.69
N GLY A 67 -10.36 -6.23 0.59
CA GLY A 67 -10.70 -5.04 1.36
C GLY A 67 -11.22 -3.91 0.46
N PRO A 68 -11.87 -2.89 1.05
CA PRO A 68 -12.51 -1.82 0.30
C PRO A 68 -11.55 -1.02 -0.57
N ILE A 69 -12.13 -0.40 -1.58
CA ILE A 69 -11.54 0.45 -2.61
C ILE A 69 -10.69 1.54 -1.99
N TYR A 70 -9.38 1.49 -2.27
CA TYR A 70 -8.51 2.57 -1.87
C TYR A 70 -8.70 3.81 -2.76
N THR A 71 -9.06 4.93 -2.15
CA THR A 71 -9.08 6.26 -2.79
C THR A 71 -8.33 7.27 -1.92
N GLY A 72 -7.68 8.26 -2.53
CA GLY A 72 -6.94 9.31 -1.82
C GLY A 72 -5.44 9.05 -1.70
N ILE A 73 -4.79 9.83 -0.82
CA ILE A 73 -3.34 9.83 -0.61
C ILE A 73 -3.07 9.32 0.81
N PRO A 74 -2.13 8.37 1.01
CA PRO A 74 -1.79 7.92 2.33
C PRO A 74 -0.94 8.98 3.03
N THR A 75 -1.27 9.27 4.27
CA THR A 75 -0.52 10.21 5.11
C THR A 75 -0.27 9.59 6.48
N PHE A 76 0.66 10.15 7.24
CA PHE A 76 0.77 9.85 8.66
C PHE A 76 1.29 11.07 9.41
N LYS A 77 0.99 11.14 10.70
CA LYS A 77 1.54 12.13 11.62
C LYS A 77 2.45 11.46 12.64
N ILE A 78 3.38 12.23 13.18
CA ILE A 78 4.23 11.83 14.29
C ILE A 78 3.44 12.05 15.58
N THR A 79 3.36 11.03 16.44
CA THR A 79 2.57 11.10 17.69
C THR A 79 3.44 11.06 18.94
N ALA A 80 4.63 10.48 18.88
CA ALA A 80 5.60 10.50 19.99
C ALA A 80 7.03 10.33 19.44
N VAL A 81 8.00 10.94 20.12
CA VAL A 81 9.43 10.73 19.87
C VAL A 81 10.14 10.53 21.21
N THR A 82 10.92 9.46 21.31
CA THR A 82 11.89 9.26 22.38
C THR A 82 13.29 9.52 21.80
N GLU A 83 13.97 10.55 22.30
CA GLU A 83 15.25 10.99 21.73
C GLU A 83 16.27 9.86 21.62
N GLY A 84 16.83 9.72 20.41
CA GLY A 84 17.85 8.72 20.09
C GLY A 84 17.38 7.27 20.19
N LYS A 85 16.07 7.02 20.38
CA LYS A 85 15.52 5.67 20.57
C LYS A 85 14.48 5.32 19.53
N ASP A 86 13.34 6.00 19.53
CA ASP A 86 12.20 5.61 18.70
C ASP A 86 11.28 6.78 18.32
N VAL A 87 10.48 6.53 17.30
CA VAL A 87 9.40 7.41 16.85
C VAL A 87 8.12 6.61 16.65
N THR A 88 7.00 7.15 17.10
CA THR A 88 5.67 6.59 16.87
C THR A 88 4.92 7.42 15.85
N ILE A 89 4.27 6.74 14.90
CA ILE A 89 3.44 7.34 13.86
C ILE A 89 2.00 6.85 13.97
N GLU A 90 1.05 7.70 13.57
CA GLU A 90 -0.33 7.32 13.32
C GLU A 90 -0.66 7.57 11.86
N THR A 91 -1.06 6.51 11.14
CA THR A 91 -1.42 6.61 9.72
C THR A 91 -2.80 7.18 9.53
N ASN A 92 -3.04 7.65 8.31
CA ASN A 92 -4.34 8.05 7.83
C ASN A 92 -4.46 7.64 6.36
N ASN A 93 -5.61 7.02 6.04
CA ASN A 93 -5.92 6.58 4.70
C ASN A 93 -4.80 5.71 4.08
N PHE A 94 -4.26 4.75 4.83
CA PHE A 94 -3.38 3.75 4.23
C PHE A 94 -4.22 2.69 3.48
N PRO A 95 -3.81 2.23 2.28
CA PRO A 95 -4.49 1.14 1.59
C PRO A 95 -4.46 -0.13 2.43
N ALA A 96 -5.57 -0.86 2.48
CA ALA A 96 -5.67 -2.15 3.17
C ALA A 96 -4.77 -3.22 2.52
N ASN A 97 -4.36 -4.20 3.32
CA ASN A 97 -3.61 -5.39 2.92
C ASN A 97 -2.30 -5.10 2.17
N MET A 98 -1.59 -4.06 2.61
CA MET A 98 -0.32 -3.66 2.03
C MET A 98 0.81 -3.77 3.05
N SER A 99 1.98 -4.20 2.59
CA SER A 99 3.22 -4.09 3.36
C SER A 99 4.02 -2.88 2.87
N PHE A 100 4.38 -2.01 3.79
CA PHE A 100 5.21 -0.83 3.57
C PHE A 100 6.59 -1.06 4.16
N ASN A 101 7.63 -0.93 3.35
CA ASN A 101 8.99 -0.79 3.86
C ASN A 101 9.13 0.60 4.48
N VAL A 102 9.59 0.64 5.73
CA VAL A 102 9.79 1.89 6.46
C VAL A 102 11.27 2.22 6.49
N THR A 103 11.60 3.44 6.10
CA THR A 103 12.98 3.94 6.06
C THR A 103 13.11 5.26 6.81
N MET A 104 14.26 5.46 7.46
CA MET A 104 14.67 6.74 8.04
C MET A 104 15.92 7.27 7.36
N GLY A 105 16.02 8.58 7.23
CA GLY A 105 17.18 9.23 6.63
C GLY A 105 17.33 10.67 7.10
N LYS A 106 18.40 11.32 6.63
CA LYS A 106 18.68 12.72 6.94
C LYS A 106 17.51 13.62 6.56
N MET A 107 17.35 14.73 7.28
CA MET A 107 16.36 15.75 6.93
C MET A 107 16.44 16.17 5.45
N TYR A 108 15.30 16.52 4.86
CA TYR A 108 15.12 16.90 3.45
C TYR A 108 15.23 15.76 2.42
N THR A 109 15.56 14.53 2.83
CA THR A 109 15.60 13.37 1.92
C THR A 109 14.22 12.74 1.67
N ARG A 110 13.22 13.08 2.50
CA ARG A 110 11.90 12.42 2.53
C ARG A 110 12.01 10.90 2.78
N GLY A 111 13.12 10.45 3.39
CA GLY A 111 13.42 9.04 3.65
C GLY A 111 13.78 8.22 2.41
N ILE A 112 13.96 8.85 1.23
CA ILE A 112 14.34 8.15 0.00
C ILE A 112 15.79 7.68 0.12
N GLY A 113 16.03 6.39 -0.11
CA GLY A 113 17.36 5.77 0.06
C GLY A 113 17.86 5.74 1.51
N GLY A 114 16.95 5.92 2.47
CA GLY A 114 17.26 5.85 3.90
C GLY A 114 17.51 4.43 4.41
N LEU A 115 17.92 4.34 5.67
CA LEU A 115 18.13 3.10 6.42
C LEU A 115 16.78 2.44 6.69
N SER A 116 16.68 1.12 6.47
CA SER A 116 15.46 0.38 6.78
C SER A 116 15.29 0.25 8.29
N VAL A 117 14.10 0.61 8.78
CA VAL A 117 13.73 0.56 10.21
C VAL A 117 12.60 -0.43 10.48
N GLY A 118 12.27 -1.27 9.49
CA GLY A 118 11.25 -2.31 9.58
C GLY A 118 10.17 -2.19 8.52
N THR A 119 9.06 -2.89 8.77
CA THR A 119 7.91 -3.00 7.86
C THR A 119 6.62 -2.66 8.60
N LEU A 120 5.71 -1.96 7.94
CA LEU A 120 4.35 -1.68 8.41
C LEU A 120 3.35 -2.45 7.57
N ASN A 121 2.60 -3.36 8.20
CA ASN A 121 1.49 -4.06 7.56
C ASN A 121 0.21 -3.28 7.83
N SER A 122 -0.49 -2.86 6.77
CA SER A 122 -1.62 -1.97 6.90
C SER A 122 -2.93 -2.66 7.31
N GLY A 123 -2.99 -3.99 7.35
CA GLY A 123 -4.18 -4.73 7.78
C GLY A 123 -5.45 -4.26 7.05
N ASN A 124 -6.44 -3.76 7.79
CA ASN A 124 -7.68 -3.20 7.23
C ASN A 124 -7.52 -1.84 6.52
N GLY A 125 -6.34 -1.24 6.53
CA GLY A 125 -6.07 0.09 6.00
C GLY A 125 -6.50 1.21 6.96
N GLY A 126 -6.47 2.45 6.48
CA GLY A 126 -6.88 3.62 7.25
C GLY A 126 -5.87 4.02 8.32
N THR A 127 -6.33 4.02 9.56
CA THR A 127 -5.60 4.52 10.74
C THR A 127 -5.05 3.37 11.56
N LEU A 128 -3.75 3.41 11.81
CA LEU A 128 -3.02 2.45 12.62
C LEU A 128 -1.78 3.12 13.20
N THR A 129 -1.36 2.63 14.37
CA THR A 129 -0.22 3.17 15.13
C THR A 129 0.94 2.20 15.05
N ALA A 130 2.13 2.70 14.78
CA ALA A 130 3.36 1.91 14.74
C ALA A 130 4.55 2.70 15.28
N THR A 131 5.47 1.99 15.93
CA THR A 131 6.70 2.55 16.52
C THR A 131 7.91 1.94 15.82
N PHE A 132 8.89 2.78 15.52
CA PHE A 132 10.13 2.40 14.83
C PHE A 132 11.34 2.92 15.58
N GLU A 133 12.32 2.05 15.77
CA GLU A 133 13.60 2.44 16.35
C GLU A 133 14.38 3.36 15.41
N ILE A 134 15.05 4.36 15.98
CA ILE A 134 15.94 5.27 15.28
C ILE A 134 17.28 4.56 15.06
N PRO A 135 17.77 4.43 13.82
CA PRO A 135 19.06 3.81 13.54
C PRO A 135 20.22 4.53 14.26
N ALA A 136 21.24 3.77 14.66
CA ALA A 136 22.43 4.28 15.33
C ALA A 136 23.12 5.42 14.55
N GLU A 137 23.05 5.43 13.21
CA GLU A 137 23.60 6.49 12.38
C GLU A 137 22.85 7.82 12.47
N LEU A 138 21.62 7.82 13.00
CA LEU A 138 20.72 8.97 13.06
C LEU A 138 20.38 9.41 14.49
N VAL A 139 20.79 8.66 15.53
CA VAL A 139 20.41 8.99 16.94
C VAL A 139 20.87 10.36 17.42
N ASN A 140 21.89 10.96 16.77
CA ASN A 140 22.40 12.29 17.09
C ASN A 140 21.93 13.38 16.10
N ASP A 141 21.14 13.02 15.08
CA ASP A 141 20.62 13.99 14.11
C ASP A 141 19.43 14.73 14.73
N ASN A 142 19.49 16.06 14.79
CA ASN A 142 18.40 16.88 15.37
C ASN A 142 17.04 16.72 14.65
N ARG A 143 17.06 16.34 13.36
CA ARG A 143 15.86 16.15 12.53
C ARG A 143 16.02 14.96 11.61
N ILE A 144 15.02 14.11 11.57
CA ILE A 144 15.04 12.85 10.82
C ILE A 144 13.83 12.78 9.90
N SER A 145 14.04 12.39 8.64
CA SER A 145 12.95 12.07 7.71
C SER A 145 12.58 10.60 7.83
N ILE A 146 11.29 10.29 7.80
CA ILE A 146 10.75 8.92 7.81
C ILE A 146 9.81 8.73 6.62
N ARG A 147 9.84 7.54 6.02
CA ARG A 147 9.04 7.16 4.85
C ARG A 147 8.49 5.76 5.02
N ALA A 148 7.22 5.58 4.69
CA ALA A 148 6.61 4.27 4.49
C ALA A 148 6.31 4.12 2.99
N GLN A 149 6.83 3.08 2.34
CA GLN A 149 6.66 2.86 0.90
C GLN A 149 6.43 1.37 0.58
N THR A 150 5.44 1.07 -0.25
CA THR A 150 5.25 -0.29 -0.80
C THR A 150 6.31 -0.65 -1.85
N ALA A 151 6.58 -1.95 -2.06
CA ALA A 151 7.60 -2.40 -3.01
C ALA A 151 7.20 -2.29 -4.50
N HIS A 152 5.96 -1.87 -4.80
CA HIS A 152 5.44 -1.79 -6.16
C HIS A 152 6.22 -0.77 -7.02
N ALA A 153 6.30 -1.04 -8.34
CA ALA A 153 6.91 -0.11 -9.31
C ALA A 153 6.27 1.29 -9.28
N ASN A 154 4.96 1.37 -9.02
CA ASN A 154 4.23 2.60 -8.73
C ASN A 154 3.73 2.55 -7.27
N PRO A 155 4.58 2.91 -6.30
CA PRO A 155 4.31 2.61 -4.91
C PRO A 155 3.29 3.57 -4.30
N PHE A 156 2.45 3.05 -3.41
CA PHE A 156 1.88 3.89 -2.35
C PHE A 156 2.99 4.29 -1.40
N TYR A 157 3.03 5.57 -1.04
CA TYR A 157 4.00 6.07 -0.09
C TYR A 157 3.46 7.25 0.72
N ALA A 158 3.91 7.33 1.96
CA ALA A 158 3.75 8.49 2.82
C ALA A 158 5.12 8.82 3.42
N TYR A 159 5.35 10.10 3.73
CA TYR A 159 6.59 10.52 4.38
C TYR A 159 6.30 11.71 5.28
N ASN A 160 7.12 11.85 6.31
CA ASN A 160 7.12 13.00 7.20
C ASN A 160 8.53 13.18 7.78
N TRP A 161 8.71 14.14 8.68
CA TRP A 161 9.94 14.31 9.44
C TRP A 161 9.60 14.69 10.89
N PHE A 162 10.55 14.48 11.79
CA PHE A 162 10.41 14.81 13.21
C PHE A 162 11.68 15.42 13.77
N TYR A 163 11.54 16.18 14.86
CA TYR A 163 12.66 16.53 15.71
C TYR A 163 13.00 15.33 16.57
N ASN A 164 14.27 14.95 16.61
CA ASN A 164 14.76 13.90 17.48
C ASN A 164 15.04 14.49 18.87
N ASN A 165 13.97 14.84 19.56
CA ASN A 165 14.00 15.27 20.95
C ASN A 165 12.84 14.59 21.68
N SER A 166 13.02 14.34 22.97
CA SER A 166 11.99 13.69 23.75
C SER A 166 10.82 14.66 23.90
N THR A 167 9.67 14.30 23.32
CA THR A 167 8.43 15.04 23.55
C THR A 167 7.81 14.52 24.84
N ASP A 168 8.06 15.19 25.97
CA ASP A 168 7.31 14.93 27.19
C ASP A 168 5.85 15.36 26.98
N VAL A 169 4.90 14.47 27.26
CA VAL A 169 3.47 14.79 27.18
C VAL A 169 3.09 15.63 28.41
N ASP A 170 3.38 16.92 28.36
CA ASP A 170 2.73 17.87 29.25
C ASP A 170 1.33 18.19 28.72
N ASN A 171 0.36 17.38 29.19
CA ASN A 171 -1.06 17.71 29.17
C ASN A 171 -1.33 18.90 30.12
N ASN A 172 -1.63 20.09 29.59
CA ASN A 172 -2.61 21.04 30.15
C ASN A 172 -2.72 22.36 29.36
N ASN A 173 -3.84 22.59 28.66
CA ASN A 173 -4.91 23.49 29.11
C ASN A 173 -5.91 23.86 27.97
N SER A 174 -7.10 23.26 28.07
CA SER A 174 -8.46 23.76 27.81
C SER A 174 -8.71 24.94 26.86
N ASP A 175 -9.53 24.70 25.83
CA ASP A 175 -10.81 25.44 25.69
C ASP A 175 -11.86 24.60 24.95
N SER A 176 -13.07 24.69 25.47
CA SER A 176 -14.33 24.05 25.10
C SER A 176 -15.08 24.81 24.01
N GLY A 177 -15.58 24.10 23.00
CA GLY A 177 -16.45 24.67 21.98
C GLY A 177 -17.34 23.63 21.31
N ASN A 178 -18.55 23.46 21.84
CA ASN A 178 -19.66 22.68 21.30
C ASN A 178 -20.26 23.31 20.03
N SER A 179 -20.54 22.52 18.98
CA SER A 179 -21.86 22.44 18.29
C SER A 179 -21.86 21.62 17.00
N ASN A 180 -22.48 20.44 17.09
CA ASN A 180 -23.61 19.90 16.32
C ASN A 180 -23.69 19.94 14.76
N SER A 181 -24.07 18.77 14.23
CA SER A 181 -25.10 18.49 13.19
C SER A 181 -24.64 18.06 11.79
N GLY A 182 -25.14 16.90 11.34
CA GLY A 182 -25.24 16.59 9.91
C GLY A 182 -25.27 15.10 9.52
N ASN A 183 -26.44 14.48 9.63
CA ASN A 183 -26.85 13.13 9.19
C ASN A 183 -26.65 12.85 7.67
N GLY A 184 -26.53 11.57 7.27
CA GLY A 184 -26.70 11.20 5.85
C GLY A 184 -26.28 9.79 5.40
N THR A 185 -27.16 8.80 5.56
CA THR A 185 -27.19 7.49 4.90
C THR A 185 -27.36 7.61 3.37
N GLY A 186 -26.74 6.73 2.57
CA GLY A 186 -27.11 6.57 1.16
C GLY A 186 -26.18 5.68 0.34
N GLY A 187 -26.44 4.37 0.31
CA GLY A 187 -25.89 3.47 -0.70
C GLY A 187 -26.52 3.78 -2.05
N ALA A 188 -25.72 4.34 -2.96
CA ALA A 188 -26.06 4.49 -4.37
C ALA A 188 -25.20 3.52 -5.18
N THR A 189 -25.83 2.71 -6.01
CA THR A 189 -25.17 1.88 -7.03
C THR A 189 -24.42 2.82 -7.96
N ALA A 190 -23.10 2.92 -7.80
CA ALA A 190 -22.26 3.79 -8.61
C ALA A 190 -22.28 3.28 -10.06
N VAL A 191 -22.70 4.13 -11.00
CA VAL A 191 -22.50 3.92 -12.43
C VAL A 191 -20.98 3.93 -12.65
N TYR A 192 -20.44 2.80 -13.11
CA TYR A 192 -19.01 2.66 -13.39
C TYR A 192 -18.59 3.60 -14.53
N THR A 193 -17.64 4.51 -14.28
CA THR A 193 -17.12 5.50 -15.26
C THR A 193 -15.61 5.39 -15.50
N GLY A 194 -14.97 4.29 -15.08
CA GLY A 194 -13.53 4.07 -15.20
C GLY A 194 -13.09 3.28 -16.44
N ILE A 195 -11.79 3.31 -16.75
CA ILE A 195 -11.15 2.32 -17.62
C ILE A 195 -10.44 1.32 -16.69
N PRO A 196 -10.77 0.02 -16.76
CA PRO A 196 -10.16 -0.97 -15.90
C PRO A 196 -8.72 -1.17 -16.36
N THR A 197 -7.78 -1.07 -15.43
CA THR A 197 -6.37 -1.34 -15.70
C THR A 197 -5.81 -2.14 -14.56
N PHE A 198 -4.70 -2.83 -14.77
CA PHE A 198 -3.89 -3.34 -13.69
C PHE A 198 -2.41 -3.22 -14.05
N THR A 199 -1.58 -3.17 -13.03
CA THR A 199 -0.13 -3.18 -13.16
C THR A 199 0.40 -4.51 -12.65
N VAL A 200 1.35 -5.12 -13.35
CA VAL A 200 2.11 -6.26 -12.82
C VAL A 200 3.09 -5.72 -11.77
N CYS A 201 3.05 -6.31 -10.59
CA CYS A 201 3.77 -5.82 -9.42
C CYS A 201 5.01 -6.64 -9.10
N THR A 202 4.83 -7.93 -8.89
CA THR A 202 5.89 -8.90 -8.60
C THR A 202 5.59 -10.18 -9.34
N VAL A 203 6.65 -10.90 -9.71
CA VAL A 203 6.59 -12.20 -10.36
C VAL A 203 7.54 -13.11 -9.60
N SER A 204 7.06 -14.27 -9.17
CA SER A 204 7.89 -15.37 -8.67
C SER A 204 7.96 -16.39 -9.79
N LYS A 205 9.17 -16.59 -10.36
CA LYS A 205 9.35 -17.45 -11.53
C LYS A 205 8.68 -18.82 -11.33
N ASP A 206 7.87 -19.22 -12.30
CA ASP A 206 7.14 -20.50 -12.35
C ASP A 206 6.19 -20.76 -11.16
N SER A 207 5.90 -19.73 -10.36
CA SER A 207 5.08 -19.84 -9.16
C SER A 207 3.84 -18.96 -9.26
N GLU A 208 4.02 -17.64 -9.23
CA GLU A 208 2.90 -16.70 -9.08
C GLU A 208 3.23 -15.31 -9.63
N VAL A 209 2.18 -14.54 -9.90
CA VAL A 209 2.24 -13.13 -10.28
C VAL A 209 1.30 -12.33 -9.40
N THR A 210 1.79 -11.21 -8.86
CA THR A 210 0.98 -10.23 -8.14
C THR A 210 0.68 -9.06 -9.06
N ILE A 211 -0.57 -8.62 -9.04
CA ILE A 211 -1.04 -7.45 -9.78
C ILE A 211 -1.69 -6.44 -8.83
N LEU A 212 -1.67 -5.17 -9.23
CA LEU A 212 -2.47 -4.11 -8.62
C LEU A 212 -3.49 -3.67 -9.65
N THR A 213 -4.76 -4.00 -9.45
CA THR A 213 -5.84 -3.47 -10.29
C THR A 213 -6.08 -2.00 -10.00
N LYS A 214 -6.74 -1.32 -10.92
CA LYS A 214 -7.21 0.06 -10.82
C LYS A 214 -8.49 0.18 -11.64
N ASN A 215 -9.55 0.67 -11.00
CA ASN A 215 -10.85 0.94 -11.62
C ASN A 215 -11.48 -0.32 -12.24
N PHE A 216 -11.45 -1.50 -11.61
CA PHE A 216 -12.21 -2.65 -12.12
C PHE A 216 -13.66 -2.63 -11.60
N PRO A 217 -14.69 -2.90 -12.43
CA PRO A 217 -16.09 -2.97 -12.05
C PRO A 217 -16.48 -4.33 -11.47
#